data_AF-A0A090WEU6-F1
#
_entry.id   AF-A0A090WEU6-F1
#
_cell.length_a   1.000
_cell.length_b   1.000
_cell.length_c   1.000
_cell.angle_alpha   90.00
_cell.angle_beta   90.00
_cell.angle_gamma   90.00
#
_symmetry.space_group_name_H-M   'P 1'
#
loop_
_entity.id
_entity.type
_entity.pdbx_description
1 polymer ?
#
loop_
_entity_poly.entity_id
_entity_poly.type
_entity_poly.pdbx_seq_one_letter_code
_entity_poly.pdbx_strand_id
1 'polypeptide(L)'
;MKVNDQSFYSVKNDMLWYTVIQLSYLIIIGLSFSWMTSIIALCIAVVGFSLLEIINYLEHYGLRRVQKKSGRYEVVREIHSWNSNHALGRILLYELTRHSDHHYRANKKYQLLDYHENSPQLPYGYPTMMVIATIPPLWFSIVNKHVPQEMIELSENKNRHL
;
A
#
# COMPACT_ATOMS: atom_id res chain seq x y z
N MET A 1 -14.65 8.62 -12.12
CA MET A 1 -15.83 9.51 -12.16
C MET A 1 -15.34 10.96 -12.21
N LYS A 2 -15.54 11.68 -13.33
CA LYS A 2 -15.50 13.15 -13.31
C LYS A 2 -16.76 13.60 -12.58
N VAL A 3 -16.63 13.96 -11.31
CA VAL A 3 -17.79 14.34 -10.49
C VAL A 3 -18.27 15.76 -10.85
N ASN A 4 -17.48 16.52 -11.61
CA ASN A 4 -17.85 17.81 -12.20
C ASN A 4 -17.15 17.96 -13.58
N ASP A 5 -17.77 18.63 -14.55
CA ASP A 5 -17.21 18.96 -15.89
C ASP A 5 -16.08 20.00 -15.84
N GLN A 6 -15.23 19.92 -14.83
CA GLN A 6 -14.12 20.84 -14.63
C GLN A 6 -12.91 20.44 -15.47
N SER A 7 -12.28 21.44 -16.08
CA SER A 7 -11.01 21.29 -16.77
C SER A 7 -9.88 20.92 -15.80
N PHE A 8 -8.84 20.26 -16.31
CA PHE A 8 -7.62 19.95 -15.53
C PHE A 8 -6.98 21.21 -14.94
N TYR A 9 -7.05 22.34 -15.65
CA TYR A 9 -6.50 23.64 -15.20
C TYR A 9 -7.39 24.39 -14.20
N SER A 10 -8.44 23.75 -13.68
CA SER A 10 -9.31 24.35 -12.68
C SER A 10 -8.56 24.60 -11.37
N VAL A 11 -8.77 25.77 -10.76
CA VAL A 11 -8.28 26.11 -9.41
C VAL A 11 -8.80 25.14 -8.33
N LYS A 12 -9.90 24.44 -8.62
CA LYS A 12 -10.47 23.41 -7.73
C LYS A 12 -9.83 22.03 -7.90
N ASN A 13 -8.86 21.88 -8.80
CA ASN A 13 -8.16 20.62 -9.02
C ASN A 13 -6.97 20.51 -8.05
N ASP A 14 -7.14 19.79 -6.95
CA ASP A 14 -6.08 19.59 -5.96
C ASP A 14 -4.82 18.95 -6.57
N MET A 15 -4.97 18.06 -7.56
CA MET A 15 -3.82 17.42 -8.23
C MET A 15 -2.96 18.41 -9.00
N LEU A 16 -3.57 19.46 -9.58
CA LEU A 16 -2.82 20.54 -10.23
C LEU A 16 -1.96 21.27 -9.19
N TRP A 17 -2.54 21.63 -8.04
CA TRP A 17 -1.83 22.29 -6.96
C TRP A 17 -0.72 21.43 -6.36
N TYR A 18 -0.96 20.13 -6.15
CA TYR A 18 0.09 19.22 -5.68
C TYR A 18 1.27 19.15 -6.67
N THR A 19 0.99 19.13 -7.97
CA THR A 19 2.03 19.17 -9.01
C THR A 19 2.84 20.47 -8.96
N VAL A 20 2.15 21.61 -8.86
CA VAL A 20 2.79 22.94 -8.76
C VAL A 20 3.66 23.02 -7.51
N ILE A 21 3.17 22.57 -6.36
CA ILE A 21 3.91 22.59 -5.09
C ILE A 21 5.16 21.72 -5.16
N GLN A 22 5.05 20.49 -5.70
CA GLN A 22 6.18 19.57 -5.83
C GLN A 22 7.27 20.13 -6.76
N LEU A 23 6.88 20.69 -7.92
CA LEU A 23 7.83 21.33 -8.84
C LEU A 23 8.48 22.56 -8.21
N SER A 24 7.68 23.41 -7.55
CA SER A 24 8.18 24.61 -6.87
C SER A 24 9.19 24.25 -5.77
N TYR A 25 8.92 23.19 -5.00
CA TYR A 25 9.84 22.67 -3.99
C TYR A 25 11.20 22.28 -4.59
N LEU A 26 11.23 21.52 -5.69
CA LEU A 26 12.47 21.12 -6.36
C LEU A 26 13.24 22.32 -6.94
N ILE A 27 12.52 23.31 -7.49
CA ILE A 27 13.11 24.56 -7.99
C ILE A 27 13.73 25.36 -6.83
N ILE A 28 13.01 25.53 -5.73
CA ILE A 28 13.48 26.27 -4.55
C ILE A 28 14.76 25.65 -3.99
N ILE A 29 14.83 24.31 -3.88
CA ILE A 29 16.06 23.62 -3.47
C ILE A 29 17.22 23.91 -4.43
N GLY A 30 16.94 23.92 -5.73
CA GLY A 30 17.96 24.07 -6.76
C GLY A 30 18.56 25.46 -6.80
N LEU A 31 17.70 26.47 -6.60
CA LEU A 31 18.10 27.87 -6.50
C LEU A 31 18.78 28.18 -5.16
N SER A 32 18.39 27.53 -4.05
CA SER A 32 18.92 27.83 -2.71
C SER A 32 20.24 27.13 -2.41
N PHE A 33 20.48 25.94 -2.98
CA PHE A 33 21.66 25.13 -2.70
C PHE A 33 22.45 24.82 -3.98
N SER A 34 21.91 23.95 -4.83
CA SER A 34 22.44 23.63 -6.17
C SER A 34 21.47 22.72 -6.92
N TRP A 35 21.57 22.68 -8.25
CA TRP A 35 20.79 21.71 -9.05
C TRP A 35 21.13 20.25 -8.75
N MET A 36 22.37 19.96 -8.33
CA MET A 36 22.74 18.61 -7.87
C MET A 36 21.93 18.22 -6.63
N THR A 37 21.75 19.14 -5.68
CA THR A 37 20.93 18.92 -4.48
C THR A 37 19.48 18.63 -4.85
N SER A 38 18.91 19.31 -5.86
CA SER A 38 17.55 19.01 -6.35
C SER A 38 17.43 17.62 -6.96
N ILE A 39 18.44 17.16 -7.71
CA ILE A 39 18.47 15.80 -8.28
C ILE A 39 18.50 14.78 -7.14
N ILE A 40 19.34 14.99 -6.12
CA ILE A 40 19.37 14.12 -4.94
C ILE A 40 18.01 14.10 -4.23
N ALA A 41 17.37 15.25 -4.05
CA ALA A 41 16.04 15.35 -3.46
C ALA A 41 14.98 14.58 -4.27
N LEU A 42 15.03 14.66 -5.61
CA LEU A 42 14.17 13.88 -6.49
C LEU A 42 14.43 12.38 -6.34
N CYS A 43 15.70 11.95 -6.29
CA CYS A 43 16.05 10.54 -6.07
C CYS A 43 15.51 10.03 -4.73
N ILE A 44 15.64 10.80 -3.65
CA ILE A 44 15.06 10.46 -2.33
C ILE A 44 13.54 10.33 -2.43
N ALA A 45 12.86 11.25 -3.12
CA ALA A 45 11.41 11.20 -3.30
C ALA A 45 10.97 9.95 -4.09
N VAL A 46 11.69 9.59 -5.15
CA VAL A 46 11.42 8.37 -5.93
C VAL A 46 11.61 7.13 -5.05
N VAL A 47 12.70 7.05 -4.29
CA VAL A 47 12.93 5.93 -3.37
C VAL A 47 11.83 5.83 -2.31
N GLY A 48 11.44 6.96 -1.69
CA GLY A 48 10.38 6.99 -0.69
C GLY A 48 9.02 6.58 -1.26
N PHE A 49 8.67 7.07 -2.44
CA PHE A 49 7.45 6.67 -3.16
C PHE A 49 7.47 5.18 -3.51
N SER A 50 8.56 4.67 -4.08
CA SER A 50 8.68 3.25 -4.40
C SER A 50 8.58 2.36 -3.17
N LEU A 51 9.17 2.79 -2.04
CA LEU A 51 9.06 2.06 -0.78
C LEU A 51 7.61 1.96 -0.29
N LEU A 52 6.88 3.08 -0.34
CA LEU A 52 5.47 3.14 0.02
C LEU A 52 4.63 2.23 -0.88
N GLU A 53 4.86 2.25 -2.19
CA GLU A 53 4.14 1.39 -3.15
C GLU A 53 4.44 -0.09 -2.96
N ILE A 54 5.70 -0.45 -2.66
CA ILE A 54 6.06 -1.85 -2.36
C ILE A 54 5.33 -2.32 -1.10
N ILE A 55 5.24 -1.47 -0.07
CA ILE A 55 4.52 -1.80 1.16
C ILE A 55 3.01 -1.90 0.91
N ASN A 56 2.41 -0.97 0.19
CA ASN A 56 0.99 -1.06 -0.17
C ASN A 56 0.70 -2.32 -0.99
N TYR A 57 1.58 -2.65 -1.93
CA TYR A 57 1.45 -3.83 -2.77
C TYR A 57 1.51 -5.11 -1.93
N LEU A 58 2.53 -5.26 -1.08
CA LEU A 58 2.68 -6.48 -0.26
C LEU A 58 1.52 -6.63 0.73
N GLU A 59 1.03 -5.54 1.29
CA GLU A 59 -0.03 -5.53 2.30
C GLU A 59 -1.40 -5.96 1.76
N HIS A 60 -1.64 -5.79 0.46
CA HIS A 60 -2.93 -6.06 -0.16
C HIS A 60 -2.88 -7.12 -1.28
N TYR A 61 -1.72 -7.69 -1.55
CA TYR A 61 -1.54 -8.66 -2.63
C TYR A 61 -2.43 -9.90 -2.46
N GLY A 62 -3.18 -10.24 -3.51
CA GLY A 62 -3.98 -11.48 -3.56
C GLY A 62 -5.22 -11.51 -2.65
N LEU A 63 -5.49 -10.44 -1.90
CA LEU A 63 -6.62 -10.36 -0.97
C LEU A 63 -7.81 -9.64 -1.61
N ARG A 64 -9.02 -10.13 -1.35
CA ARG A 64 -10.25 -9.64 -1.96
C ARG A 64 -11.35 -9.52 -0.91
N ARG A 65 -12.37 -8.75 -1.25
CA ARG A 65 -13.60 -8.66 -0.45
C ARG A 65 -14.74 -9.29 -1.21
N VAL A 66 -15.63 -9.97 -0.50
CA VAL A 66 -16.86 -10.50 -1.08
C VAL A 66 -17.79 -9.36 -1.49
N GLN A 67 -18.28 -9.41 -2.73
CA GLN A 67 -19.34 -8.52 -3.18
C GLN A 67 -20.69 -9.14 -2.84
N LYS A 68 -21.51 -8.44 -2.06
CA LYS A 68 -22.86 -8.88 -1.70
C LYS A 68 -23.79 -8.78 -2.92
N LYS A 69 -24.90 -9.51 -2.91
CA LYS A 69 -25.97 -9.43 -3.93
C LYS A 69 -26.47 -8.00 -4.19
N SER A 70 -26.40 -7.13 -3.18
CA SER A 70 -26.71 -5.70 -3.28
C SER A 70 -25.73 -4.85 -4.12
N GLY A 71 -24.64 -5.44 -4.63
CA GLY A 71 -23.55 -4.74 -5.31
C GLY A 71 -22.52 -4.09 -4.38
N ARG A 72 -22.84 -3.90 -3.09
CA ARG A 72 -21.88 -3.44 -2.07
C ARG A 72 -20.94 -4.55 -1.64
N TYR A 73 -19.69 -4.20 -1.38
CA TYR A 73 -18.73 -5.10 -0.75
C TYR A 73 -18.98 -5.24 0.75
N GLU A 74 -18.45 -6.31 1.34
CA GLU A 74 -18.36 -6.43 2.78
C GLU A 74 -17.44 -5.40 3.42
N VAL A 75 -17.59 -5.26 4.73
CA VAL A 75 -16.77 -4.35 5.55
C VAL A 75 -15.35 -4.88 5.60
N VAL A 76 -14.37 -3.98 5.68
CA VAL A 76 -12.96 -4.33 5.86
C VAL A 76 -12.79 -5.08 7.19
N ARG A 77 -11.92 -6.09 7.18
CA ARG A 77 -11.66 -7.04 8.27
C ARG A 77 -10.16 -7.27 8.30
N GLU A 78 -9.68 -7.83 9.39
CA GLU A 78 -8.28 -8.18 9.62
C GLU A 78 -7.72 -9.12 8.53
N ILE A 79 -8.56 -9.90 7.86
CA ILE A 79 -8.16 -10.81 6.77
C ILE A 79 -7.91 -10.12 5.43
N HIS A 80 -8.28 -8.83 5.29
CA HIS A 80 -8.18 -8.08 4.03
C HIS A 80 -6.83 -7.35 3.85
N SER A 81 -5.86 -7.69 4.68
CA SER A 81 -4.49 -7.17 4.63
C SER A 81 -3.53 -8.13 5.33
N TRP A 82 -2.32 -8.23 4.80
CA TRP A 82 -1.24 -9.02 5.38
C TRP A 82 -0.71 -8.40 6.69
N ASN A 83 -0.23 -9.24 7.60
CA ASN A 83 0.35 -8.88 8.89
C ASN A 83 1.75 -9.49 9.02
N SER A 84 2.53 -9.04 10.01
CA SER A 84 3.79 -9.68 10.39
C SER A 84 4.09 -9.44 11.87
N ASN A 85 4.62 -10.47 12.54
CA ASN A 85 5.03 -10.39 13.94
C ASN A 85 6.56 -10.32 14.15
N HIS A 86 7.34 -10.14 13.08
CA HIS A 86 8.79 -10.08 13.16
C HIS A 86 9.27 -8.78 13.83
N ALA A 87 10.05 -8.92 14.92
CA ALA A 87 10.50 -7.80 15.74
C ALA A 87 11.26 -6.70 14.97
N LEU A 88 12.14 -7.10 14.04
CA LEU A 88 12.91 -6.14 13.24
C LEU A 88 12.00 -5.27 12.37
N GLY A 89 10.97 -5.88 11.75
CA GLY A 89 10.00 -5.14 10.94
C GLY A 89 9.16 -4.17 11.79
N ARG A 90 8.76 -4.60 12.99
CA ARG A 90 8.01 -3.76 13.94
C ARG A 90 8.78 -2.51 14.34
N ILE A 91 10.08 -2.65 14.61
CA ILE A 91 10.95 -1.52 15.00
C ILE A 91 11.19 -0.59 13.79
N LEU A 92 11.62 -1.15 12.66
CA LEU A 92 12.00 -0.35 11.48
C LEU A 92 10.82 0.38 10.86
N LEU A 93 9.63 -0.20 10.91
CA LEU A 93 8.43 0.35 10.29
C LEU A 93 7.45 0.93 11.32
N TYR A 94 7.89 1.17 12.57
CA TYR A 94 7.05 1.80 13.60
C TYR A 94 5.67 1.12 13.77
N GLU A 95 5.68 -0.20 13.99
CA GLU A 95 4.48 -1.05 14.15
C GLU A 95 3.54 -1.09 12.93
N LEU A 96 3.95 -0.59 11.76
CA LEU A 96 3.22 -0.74 10.51
C LEU A 96 2.88 -2.20 10.20
N THR A 97 3.65 -3.14 10.75
CA THR A 97 3.37 -4.56 10.58
C THR A 97 2.02 -5.00 11.15
N ARG A 98 1.34 -4.16 11.96
CA ARG A 98 -0.03 -4.35 12.46
C ARG A 98 -1.11 -3.77 11.54
N HIS A 99 -0.78 -3.59 10.27
CA HIS A 99 -1.65 -3.01 9.23
C HIS A 99 -3.07 -3.58 9.21
N SER A 100 -3.20 -4.89 9.44
CA SER A 100 -4.52 -5.56 9.51
C SER A 100 -5.45 -5.00 10.58
N ASP A 101 -4.93 -4.67 11.76
CA ASP A 101 -5.73 -4.05 12.81
C ASP A 101 -6.05 -2.59 12.49
N HIS A 102 -5.11 -1.88 11.84
CA HIS A 102 -5.35 -0.50 11.38
C HIS A 102 -6.49 -0.46 10.35
N HIS A 103 -6.50 -1.35 9.36
CA HIS A 103 -7.58 -1.38 8.39
C HIS A 103 -8.92 -1.87 8.95
N TYR A 104 -8.88 -2.75 9.95
CA TYR A 104 -10.07 -3.17 10.68
C TYR A 104 -10.62 -2.03 11.57
N ARG A 105 -9.73 -1.25 12.22
CA ARG A 105 -10.06 -0.16 13.15
C ARG A 105 -9.18 1.07 12.92
N ALA A 106 -9.44 1.80 11.83
CA ALA A 106 -8.58 2.92 11.40
C ALA A 106 -8.46 4.06 12.42
N ASN A 107 -9.43 4.20 13.33
CA ASN A 107 -9.42 5.22 14.38
C ASN A 107 -8.54 4.83 15.60
N LYS A 108 -8.02 3.61 15.64
CA LYS A 108 -7.17 3.14 16.74
C LYS A 108 -5.76 3.72 16.60
N LYS A 109 -5.22 4.25 17.70
CA LYS A 109 -3.85 4.81 17.73
C LYS A 109 -2.82 3.71 17.44
N TYR A 110 -1.76 4.05 16.70
CA TYR A 110 -0.79 3.07 16.21
C TYR A 110 -0.11 2.26 17.34
N GLN A 111 0.14 2.87 18.50
CA GLN A 111 0.79 2.22 19.65
C GLN A 111 -0.06 1.10 20.28
N LEU A 112 -1.36 1.10 19.99
CA LEU A 112 -2.31 0.16 20.56
C LEU A 112 -2.67 -0.95 19.57
N LEU A 113 -2.15 -0.95 18.34
CA LEU A 113 -2.57 -1.90 17.31
C LEU A 113 -2.29 -3.35 17.73
N ASP A 114 -3.31 -4.20 17.56
CA ASP A 114 -3.28 -5.60 17.96
C ASP A 114 -2.72 -6.48 16.85
N TYR A 115 -2.18 -7.63 17.25
CA TYR A 115 -1.89 -8.72 16.34
C TYR A 115 -3.14 -9.58 16.14
N HIS A 116 -3.41 -9.94 14.89
CA HIS A 116 -4.51 -10.84 14.54
C HIS A 116 -3.95 -12.10 13.89
N GLU A 117 -4.10 -13.25 14.55
CA GLU A 117 -3.64 -14.55 14.04
C GLU A 117 -4.40 -14.97 12.78
N ASN A 118 -5.65 -14.54 12.64
CA ASN A 118 -6.49 -14.84 11.49
C ASN A 118 -6.06 -14.08 10.22
N SER A 119 -5.25 -13.02 10.36
CA SER A 119 -4.73 -12.29 9.21
C SER A 119 -3.69 -13.10 8.45
N PRO A 120 -3.65 -13.02 7.10
CA PRO A 120 -2.55 -13.56 6.31
C PRO A 120 -1.20 -13.04 6.83
N GLN A 121 -0.20 -13.91 6.95
CA GLN A 121 1.10 -13.55 7.54
C GLN A 121 2.20 -13.54 6.49
N LEU A 122 2.99 -12.47 6.46
CA LEU A 122 4.19 -12.41 5.62
C LEU A 122 5.21 -13.44 6.11
N PRO A 123 5.64 -14.39 5.26
CA PRO A 123 6.39 -15.57 5.72
C PRO A 123 7.79 -15.23 6.28
N TYR A 124 8.40 -14.13 5.81
CA TYR A 124 9.75 -13.72 6.21
C TYR A 124 9.81 -12.31 6.80
N GLY A 125 8.66 -11.73 7.14
CA GLY A 125 8.55 -10.36 7.65
C GLY A 125 8.82 -9.28 6.60
N TYR A 126 8.57 -8.02 6.96
CA TYR A 126 8.56 -6.91 6.00
C TYR A 126 9.87 -6.69 5.25
N PRO A 127 11.05 -6.50 5.92
CA PRO A 127 12.27 -6.14 5.19
C PRO A 127 12.65 -7.16 4.11
N THR A 128 12.55 -8.45 4.44
CA THR A 128 12.83 -9.53 3.49
C THR A 128 11.80 -9.56 2.36
N MET A 129 10.51 -9.47 2.70
CA MET A 129 9.44 -9.51 1.69
C MET A 129 9.47 -8.30 0.75
N MET A 130 9.88 -7.13 1.23
CA MET A 130 10.05 -5.92 0.39
C MET A 130 11.14 -6.12 -0.66
N VAL A 131 12.28 -6.74 -0.30
CA VAL A 131 13.32 -7.09 -1.27
C VAL A 131 12.80 -8.14 -2.26
N ILE A 132 12.14 -9.19 -1.77
CA ILE A 132 11.58 -10.24 -2.63
C ILE A 132 10.55 -9.67 -3.62
N ALA A 133 9.72 -8.70 -3.22
CA ALA A 133 8.72 -8.06 -4.08
C ALA A 133 9.32 -7.36 -5.30
N THR A 134 10.59 -6.93 -5.23
CA THR A 134 11.30 -6.34 -6.38
C THR A 134 11.73 -7.38 -7.43
N ILE A 135 11.60 -8.67 -7.13
CA ILE A 135 11.94 -9.80 -8.03
C ILE A 135 10.67 -10.62 -8.28
N PRO A 136 9.85 -10.26 -9.30
CA PRO A 136 8.50 -10.82 -9.46
C PRO A 136 8.44 -12.35 -9.52
N PRO A 137 9.32 -13.07 -10.23
CA PRO A 137 9.28 -14.54 -10.25
C PRO A 137 9.46 -15.16 -8.85
N LEU A 138 10.34 -14.58 -8.03
CA LEU A 138 10.58 -15.04 -6.66
C LEU A 138 9.39 -14.71 -5.77
N TRP A 139 8.86 -13.50 -5.88
CA TRP A 139 7.64 -13.07 -5.18
C TRP A 139 6.48 -14.03 -5.43
N PHE A 140 6.13 -14.28 -6.69
CA PHE A 140 5.01 -15.16 -7.03
C PHE A 140 5.22 -16.60 -6.58
N SER A 141 6.44 -17.13 -6.66
CA SER A 141 6.78 -18.49 -6.22
C SER A 141 6.60 -18.70 -4.70
N ILE A 142 6.76 -17.63 -3.91
CA ILE A 142 6.64 -17.66 -2.46
C ILE A 142 5.21 -17.30 -2.03
N VAL A 143 4.74 -16.12 -2.42
CA VAL A 143 3.52 -15.51 -1.83
C VAL A 143 2.25 -16.22 -2.29
N ASN A 144 2.18 -16.68 -3.55
CA ASN A 144 0.97 -17.36 -4.04
C ASN A 144 0.64 -18.62 -3.24
N LYS A 145 1.63 -19.29 -2.65
CA LYS A 145 1.43 -20.48 -1.78
C LYS A 145 0.81 -20.14 -0.43
N HIS A 146 0.85 -18.87 -0.03
CA HIS A 146 0.39 -18.37 1.26
C HIS A 146 -0.92 -17.57 1.16
N VAL A 147 -1.42 -17.30 -0.06
CA VAL A 147 -2.72 -16.65 -0.24
C VAL A 147 -3.81 -17.57 0.29
N PRO A 148 -4.74 -17.09 1.15
CA PRO A 148 -5.82 -17.93 1.67
C PRO A 148 -6.68 -18.53 0.56
N GLN A 149 -7.04 -19.81 0.71
CA GLN A 149 -7.81 -20.55 -0.30
C GLN A 149 -9.15 -19.87 -0.63
N GLU A 150 -9.82 -19.31 0.38
CA GLU A 150 -11.07 -18.56 0.23
C GLU A 150 -10.91 -17.38 -0.76
N MET A 151 -9.77 -16.69 -0.73
CA MET A 151 -9.49 -15.55 -1.63
C MET A 151 -9.28 -16.01 -3.07
N ILE A 152 -8.68 -17.19 -3.26
CA ILE A 152 -8.48 -17.83 -4.56
C ILE A 152 -9.84 -18.26 -5.13
N GLU A 153 -10.66 -18.94 -4.35
CA GLU A 153 -12.01 -19.37 -4.76
C GLU A 153 -12.91 -18.18 -5.13
N LEU A 154 -12.86 -17.10 -4.34
CA LEU A 154 -13.55 -15.85 -4.66
C LEU A 154 -13.10 -15.28 -6.01
N SER A 155 -11.85 -15.52 -6.40
CA SER A 155 -11.33 -15.06 -7.68
C SER A 155 -11.82 -15.86 -8.87
N GLU A 156 -11.91 -17.17 -8.73
CA GLU A 156 -12.41 -18.05 -9.78
C GLU A 156 -13.91 -17.88 -9.98
N ASN A 157 -14.69 -17.78 -8.89
CA ASN A 157 -16.14 -17.63 -8.96
C ASN A 157 -16.56 -16.32 -9.63
N LYS A 158 -15.80 -15.23 -9.43
CA LYS A 158 -16.04 -13.97 -10.14
C LYS A 158 -15.84 -14.12 -11.66
N ASN A 159 -14.86 -14.91 -12.08
CA ASN A 159 -14.56 -15.13 -13.50
C ASN A 159 -15.55 -16.06 -14.19
N ARG A 160 -16.31 -16.88 -13.46
CA ARG A 160 -17.36 -17.76 -14.01
C ARG A 160 -18.70 -17.04 -14.28
N HIS A 161 -18.87 -15.84 -13.75
CA HIS A 161 -20.10 -15.03 -13.89
C HIS A 161 -19.91 -13.79 -14.80
N LEU A 162 -18.78 -13.72 -15.50
CA LEU A 162 -18.48 -12.79 -16.59
C LEU A 162 -18.52 -13.55 -17.92
#